data_AF-A0A519RF94-F1
#
_entry.id   AF-A0A519RF94-F1
#
_cell.length_a   1.000
_cell.length_b   1.000
_cell.length_c   1.000
_cell.angle_alpha   90.00
_cell.angle_beta   90.00
_cell.angle_gamma   90.00
#
_symmetry.space_group_name_H-M   'P 1'
#
loop_
_entity.id
_entity.type
_entity.pdbx_description
1 polymer ?
#
loop_
_entity_poly.entity_id
_entity_poly.type
_entity_poly.pdbx_seq_one_letter_code
_entity_poly.pdbx_strand_id
1 'polypeptide(L)'
;MENQIENLQKKVSTLESEKEELEAENRELEDDNETLVELSESIYRARSNVQMPSVIPQINYSDNQISSSSNSGTVVYKPSSCDYFIIENSRGFIIAEWMGGNDPDLGDQISGELNSYGTKDFYNLTRESSGRIWIDDYMLSKESALSKIQDKCN
;
A
#
# COMPACT_ATOMS: atom_id res chain seq x y z
N MET A 1 -13.29 31.35 42.72
CA MET A 1 -12.40 30.18 42.60
C MET A 1 -13.19 28.87 42.61
N GLU A 2 -14.21 28.71 43.47
CA GLU A 2 -15.01 27.47 43.57
C GLU A 2 -15.68 27.04 42.24
N ASN A 3 -16.29 27.96 41.48
CA ASN A 3 -16.90 27.63 40.18
C ASN A 3 -15.92 27.09 39.12
N GLN A 4 -14.64 27.44 39.21
CA GLN A 4 -13.63 26.92 38.27
C GLN A 4 -13.22 25.50 38.65
N ILE A 5 -13.17 25.20 39.95
CA ILE A 5 -12.87 23.85 40.46
C ILE A 5 -13.98 22.88 40.07
N GLU A 6 -15.25 23.26 40.23
CA GLU A 6 -16.39 22.43 39.87
C GLU A 6 -16.44 22.13 38.35
N ASN A 7 -16.16 23.14 37.52
CA ASN A 7 -16.11 22.97 36.07
C ASN A 7 -14.96 22.05 35.63
N LEU A 8 -13.79 22.17 36.27
CA LEU A 8 -12.65 21.28 36.02
C LEU A 8 -12.95 19.85 36.44
N GLN A 9 -13.58 19.63 37.60
CA GLN A 9 -13.97 18.30 38.05
C GLN A 9 -14.94 17.62 37.08
N LYS A 10 -15.90 18.37 36.54
CA LYS A 10 -16.82 17.86 35.52
C LYS A 10 -16.11 17.47 34.23
N LYS A 11 -15.16 18.29 33.76
CA LYS A 11 -14.35 17.97 32.57
C LYS A 11 -13.49 16.73 32.77
N VAL A 12 -12.86 16.58 33.94
CA VAL A 12 -12.05 15.40 34.26
C VAL A 12 -12.91 14.14 34.21
N SER A 13 -14.10 14.16 34.83
CA SER A 13 -15.02 13.03 34.78
C SER A 13 -15.44 12.67 33.36
N THR A 14 -15.72 13.66 32.50
CA THR A 14 -16.05 13.39 31.09
C THR A 14 -14.88 12.78 30.33
N LEU A 15 -13.67 13.30 30.51
CA LEU A 15 -12.46 12.80 29.85
C LEU A 15 -12.09 11.39 30.32
N GLU A 16 -12.34 11.05 31.58
CA GLU A 16 -12.12 9.70 32.09
C GLU A 16 -13.06 8.69 31.44
N SER A 17 -14.34 9.03 31.27
CA SER A 17 -15.29 8.17 30.55
C SER A 17 -14.94 8.02 29.07
N GLU A 18 -14.57 9.10 28.40
CA GLU A 18 -14.17 9.08 26.97
C GLU A 18 -12.88 8.25 26.77
N LYS A 19 -11.94 8.34 27.71
CA LYS A 19 -10.72 7.52 27.71
C LYS A 19 -11.05 6.03 27.84
N GLU A 20 -11.96 5.66 28.73
CA GLU A 20 -12.34 4.26 28.95
C GLU A 20 -13.02 3.65 27.72
N GLU A 21 -13.86 4.44 27.03
CA GLU A 21 -14.49 4.05 25.75
C GLU A 21 -13.44 3.82 24.66
N LEU A 22 -12.49 4.75 24.48
CA LEU A 22 -11.41 4.62 23.51
C LEU A 22 -10.47 3.43 23.81
N GLU A 23 -10.22 3.14 25.08
CA GLU A 23 -9.44 1.95 25.49
C GLU A 23 -10.20 0.64 25.26
N ALA A 24 -11.53 0.65 25.25
CA ALA A 24 -12.33 -0.50 24.85
C ALA A 24 -12.28 -0.72 23.32
N GLU A 25 -12.48 0.35 22.54
CA GLU A 25 -12.41 0.29 21.06
C GLU A 25 -11.03 -0.17 20.57
N ASN A 26 -9.94 0.35 21.17
CA ASN A 26 -8.58 -0.09 20.80
C ASN A 26 -8.34 -1.58 21.08
N ARG A 27 -8.92 -2.15 22.14
CA ARG A 27 -8.81 -3.59 22.43
C ARG A 27 -9.52 -4.43 21.38
N GLU A 28 -10.72 -4.01 20.96
CA GLU A 28 -11.46 -4.70 19.89
C GLU A 28 -10.68 -4.67 18.57
N LEU A 29 -10.07 -3.53 18.22
CA LEU A 29 -9.23 -3.40 17.04
C LEU A 29 -7.96 -4.26 17.10
N GLU A 30 -7.35 -4.43 18.27
CA GLU A 30 -6.20 -5.32 18.46
C GLU A 30 -6.57 -6.79 18.20
N ASP A 31 -7.72 -7.25 18.72
CA ASP A 31 -8.24 -8.61 18.52
C ASP A 31 -8.58 -8.89 17.04
N ASP A 32 -9.18 -7.91 16.35
CA ASP A 32 -9.48 -8.00 14.92
C ASP A 32 -8.19 -8.11 14.08
N ASN A 33 -7.16 -7.35 14.45
CA ASN A 33 -5.88 -7.37 13.76
C ASN A 33 -5.16 -8.72 13.92
N GLU A 34 -5.21 -9.33 15.11
CA GLU A 34 -4.68 -10.69 15.34
C GLU A 34 -5.40 -11.72 14.45
N THR A 35 -6.74 -11.63 14.37
CA THR A 35 -7.55 -12.51 13.51
C THR A 35 -7.18 -12.39 12.03
N LEU A 36 -6.91 -11.17 11.54
CA LEU A 36 -6.48 -10.93 10.17
C LEU A 36 -5.09 -11.50 9.88
N VAL A 37 -4.16 -11.44 10.85
CA VAL A 37 -2.84 -12.05 10.74
C VAL A 37 -2.98 -13.57 10.59
N GLU A 38 -3.79 -14.22 11.43
CA GLU A 38 -4.04 -15.66 11.34
C GLU A 38 -4.68 -16.07 9.99
N LEU A 39 -5.66 -15.29 9.50
CA LEU A 39 -6.27 -15.50 8.19
C LEU A 39 -5.24 -15.38 7.06
N SER A 40 -4.32 -14.43 7.15
CA SER A 40 -3.27 -14.23 6.14
C SER A 40 -2.31 -15.44 6.08
N GLU A 41 -1.94 -16.00 7.23
CA GLU A 41 -1.10 -17.19 7.31
C GLU A 41 -1.81 -18.43 6.76
N SER A 42 -3.11 -18.58 7.04
CA SER A 42 -3.94 -19.66 6.52
C SER A 42 -4.04 -19.61 4.99
N ILE A 43 -4.23 -18.43 4.40
CA ILE A 43 -4.25 -18.23 2.95
C ILE A 43 -2.89 -18.59 2.33
N TYR A 44 -1.79 -18.20 2.96
CA TYR A 44 -0.45 -18.54 2.48
C TYR A 44 -0.23 -20.06 2.43
N ARG A 45 -0.62 -20.77 3.50
CA ARG A 45 -0.53 -22.25 3.58
C ARG A 45 -1.47 -22.95 2.59
N ALA A 46 -2.66 -22.40 2.36
CA ALA A 46 -3.59 -22.94 1.37
C ALA A 46 -3.03 -22.81 -0.06
N ARG A 47 -2.35 -21.69 -0.37
CA ARG A 47 -1.70 -21.48 -1.67
C ARG A 47 -0.50 -22.39 -1.91
N SER A 48 0.24 -22.78 -0.86
CA SER A 48 1.37 -23.70 -1.00
C SER A 48 0.99 -25.17 -1.26
N ASN A 49 -0.28 -25.55 -1.06
CA ASN A 49 -0.75 -26.94 -1.21
C ASN A 49 -1.48 -27.22 -2.54
N VAL A 50 -1.58 -26.23 -3.44
CA VAL A 50 -2.09 -26.47 -4.80
C VAL A 50 -0.94 -26.96 -5.68
N GLN A 51 -0.71 -28.27 -5.71
CA GLN A 51 0.07 -28.91 -6.76
C GLN A 51 -0.72 -28.79 -8.08
N MET A 52 -0.46 -27.72 -8.85
CA MET A 52 -1.05 -27.56 -10.18
C MET A 52 -0.54 -28.70 -11.10
N PRO A 53 -1.44 -29.43 -11.79
CA PRO A 53 -1.02 -30.42 -12.77
C PRO A 53 -0.28 -29.74 -13.92
N SER A 54 0.93 -30.21 -14.19
CA SER A 54 1.81 -29.73 -15.25
C SER A 54 1.31 -30.19 -16.63
N VAL A 55 0.40 -29.43 -17.23
CA VAL A 55 0.15 -29.49 -18.67
C VAL A 55 0.11 -28.06 -19.20
N ILE A 56 1.24 -27.61 -19.76
CA ILE A 56 1.33 -26.34 -20.50
C ILE A 56 1.15 -26.66 -21.99
N PRO A 57 0.11 -26.14 -22.67
CA PRO A 57 0.09 -26.09 -24.13
C PRO A 57 1.24 -25.19 -24.60
N GLN A 58 2.12 -25.73 -25.44
CA GLN A 58 3.28 -25.01 -25.98
C GLN A 58 2.81 -23.84 -26.86
N ILE A 59 2.69 -22.65 -26.28
CA ILE A 59 2.66 -21.39 -27.02
C ILE A 59 4.05 -20.77 -26.94
N ASN A 60 4.69 -20.65 -28.11
CA ASN A 60 5.98 -19.99 -28.28
C ASN A 60 5.84 -18.50 -27.93
N TYR A 61 6.22 -18.12 -26.72
CA TYR A 61 6.59 -16.75 -26.38
C TYR A 61 8.09 -16.76 -26.10
N SER A 62 8.85 -16.07 -26.95
CA SER A 62 10.27 -15.80 -26.76
C SER A 62 10.50 -15.09 -25.43
N ASP A 63 11.04 -15.86 -24.49
CA ASP A 63 11.85 -15.51 -23.33
C ASP A 63 11.78 -14.05 -22.84
N ASN A 64 11.04 -13.82 -21.75
CA ASN A 64 11.50 -12.86 -20.75
C ASN A 64 10.92 -13.19 -19.35
N GLN A 65 11.70 -13.97 -18.59
CA GLN A 65 11.76 -14.06 -17.13
C GLN A 65 10.49 -13.70 -16.33
N ILE A 66 9.71 -14.73 -15.98
CA ILE A 66 8.88 -14.68 -14.77
C ILE A 66 9.81 -14.87 -13.56
N SER A 67 10.46 -13.77 -13.16
CA SER A 67 11.16 -13.69 -11.90
C SER A 67 10.13 -13.42 -10.80
N SER A 68 10.07 -14.31 -9.82
CA SER A 68 9.22 -14.27 -8.63
C SER A 68 9.63 -13.16 -7.64
N SER A 69 9.84 -11.95 -8.12
CA SER A 69 9.74 -10.74 -7.31
C SER A 69 8.31 -10.24 -7.46
N SER A 70 7.63 -9.86 -6.38
CA SER A 70 6.25 -9.35 -6.45
C SER A 70 6.19 -8.15 -7.42
N ASN A 71 5.78 -8.42 -8.66
CA ASN A 71 5.65 -7.45 -9.76
C ASN A 71 4.37 -6.62 -9.57
N SER A 72 4.01 -6.34 -8.32
CA SER A 72 2.81 -5.62 -7.93
C SER A 72 3.09 -4.78 -6.70
N GLY A 73 2.36 -3.68 -6.57
CA GLY A 73 2.42 -2.78 -5.44
C GLY A 73 1.15 -1.98 -5.29
N THR A 74 1.02 -1.27 -4.18
CA THR A 74 -0.14 -0.44 -3.85
C THR A 74 0.27 1.02 -3.89
N VAL A 75 -0.56 1.89 -4.48
CA VAL A 75 -0.35 3.34 -4.42
C VAL A 75 -0.64 3.82 -3.00
N VAL A 76 0.37 4.33 -2.30
CA VAL A 76 0.28 4.72 -0.87
C VAL A 76 0.35 6.22 -0.65
N TYR A 77 0.68 6.99 -1.68
CA TYR A 77 0.64 8.45 -1.63
C TYR A 77 0.52 9.04 -3.02
N LYS A 78 -0.41 9.97 -3.21
CA LYS A 78 -0.58 10.75 -4.45
C LYS A 78 -0.98 12.19 -4.12
N PRO A 79 -0.09 13.17 -4.32
CA PRO A 79 -0.43 14.59 -4.23
C PRO A 79 -1.35 15.00 -5.38
N SER A 80 -2.30 15.92 -5.12
CA SER A 80 -3.25 16.39 -6.15
C SER A 80 -2.66 17.38 -7.16
N SER A 81 -1.48 17.92 -6.89
CA SER A 81 -0.84 18.99 -7.66
C SER A 81 0.35 18.53 -8.50
N CYS A 82 0.63 17.22 -8.56
CA CYS A 82 1.86 16.68 -9.13
C CYS A 82 1.61 15.28 -9.71
N ASP A 83 2.27 14.98 -10.83
CA ASP A 83 2.12 13.69 -11.54
C ASP A 83 2.93 12.55 -10.89
N TYR A 84 3.74 12.87 -9.87
CA TYR A 84 4.49 11.88 -9.09
C TYR A 84 3.65 11.27 -7.98
N PHE A 85 3.85 9.99 -7.73
CA PHE A 85 3.19 9.23 -6.66
C PHE A 85 4.11 8.14 -6.10
N ILE A 86 3.73 7.59 -4.95
CA ILE A 86 4.50 6.54 -4.26
C ILE A 86 3.75 5.21 -4.36
N ILE A 87 4.49 4.16 -4.73
CA ILE A 87 4.02 2.78 -4.71
C ILE A 87 4.80 2.01 -3.63
N GLU A 88 4.10 1.24 -2.79
CA GLU A 88 4.70 0.30 -1.85
C GLU A 88 4.63 -1.12 -2.40
N ASN A 89 5.74 -1.87 -2.31
CA ASN A 89 5.78 -3.29 -2.64
C ASN A 89 6.64 -4.07 -1.63
N SER A 90 6.80 -5.38 -1.84
CA SER A 90 7.57 -6.26 -0.96
C SER A 90 9.07 -5.93 -0.84
N ARG A 91 9.59 -5.01 -1.66
CA ARG A 91 10.99 -4.57 -1.69
C ARG A 91 11.20 -3.14 -1.20
N GLY A 92 10.14 -2.44 -0.82
CA GLY A 92 10.18 -1.07 -0.31
C GLY A 92 9.28 -0.12 -1.09
N PHE A 93 9.66 1.15 -1.10
CA PHE A 93 8.89 2.23 -1.73
C PHE A 93 9.50 2.63 -3.08
N ILE A 94 8.64 3.05 -3.99
CA ILE A 94 8.97 3.42 -5.36
C ILE A 94 8.41 4.81 -5.65
N ILE A 95 9.20 5.65 -6.30
CA ILE A 95 8.78 6.94 -6.85
C ILE A 95 8.49 6.74 -8.33
N ALA A 96 7.25 7.01 -8.73
CA ALA A 96 6.81 6.92 -10.11
C ALA A 96 6.14 8.22 -10.56
N GLU A 97 6.35 8.59 -11.81
CA GLU A 97 5.63 9.68 -12.50
C GLU A 97 4.61 9.10 -13.47
N TRP A 98 3.40 9.64 -13.49
CA TRP A 98 2.38 9.25 -14.46
C TRP A 98 2.71 9.80 -15.85
N MET A 99 2.66 8.92 -16.86
CA MET A 99 3.03 9.26 -18.25
C MET A 99 1.87 9.08 -19.23
N GLY A 100 0.66 8.77 -18.74
CA GLY A 100 -0.55 8.61 -19.56
C GLY A 100 -1.28 7.27 -19.39
N GLY A 101 -2.49 7.20 -19.96
CA GLY A 101 -3.40 6.06 -19.80
C GLY A 101 -4.18 6.13 -18.50
N ASN A 102 -4.39 5.00 -17.83
CA ASN A 102 -4.93 5.00 -16.46
C ASN A 102 -4.02 5.84 -15.55
N ASP A 103 -4.60 6.80 -14.82
CA ASP A 103 -3.94 7.57 -13.77
C ASP A 103 -4.24 6.88 -12.41
N PRO A 104 -3.26 6.25 -11.74
CA PRO A 104 -3.49 5.52 -10.48
C PRO A 104 -3.87 6.47 -9.34
N ASP A 105 -4.81 6.11 -8.48
CA ASP A 105 -5.07 6.86 -7.23
C ASP A 105 -4.66 6.07 -5.97
N LEU A 106 -4.63 6.79 -4.85
CA LEU A 106 -4.39 6.22 -3.52
C LEU A 106 -5.23 4.95 -3.28
N GLY A 107 -4.57 3.86 -2.91
CA GLY A 107 -5.19 2.55 -2.66
C GLY A 107 -5.27 1.63 -3.87
N ASP A 108 -4.99 2.11 -5.09
CA ASP A 108 -4.98 1.24 -6.27
C ASP A 108 -3.85 0.20 -6.17
N GLN A 109 -4.17 -1.04 -6.57
CA GLN A 109 -3.19 -2.11 -6.76
C GLN A 109 -2.74 -2.10 -8.21
N ILE A 110 -1.44 -1.99 -8.45
CA ILE A 110 -0.85 -1.99 -9.78
C ILE A 110 0.10 -3.16 -9.96
N SER A 111 0.24 -3.64 -11.19
CA SER A 111 1.17 -4.69 -11.58
C SER A 111 2.02 -4.30 -12.78
N GLY A 112 3.27 -4.73 -12.80
CA GLY A 112 4.26 -4.39 -13.83
C GLY A 112 5.70 -4.57 -13.33
N GLU A 113 6.66 -4.19 -14.16
CA GLU A 113 8.08 -4.20 -13.80
C GLU A 113 8.43 -2.96 -12.96
N LEU A 114 8.09 -2.99 -11.67
CA LEU A 114 8.19 -1.83 -10.76
C LEU A 114 9.58 -1.63 -10.12
N ASN A 115 10.52 -2.56 -10.33
CA ASN A 115 11.79 -2.62 -9.59
C ASN A 115 13.01 -2.33 -10.49
N SER A 116 12.83 -1.52 -11.52
CA SER A 116 13.89 -1.05 -12.40
C SER A 116 13.54 0.33 -12.96
N TYR A 117 14.56 1.15 -13.21
CA TYR A 117 14.38 2.53 -13.66
C TYR A 117 13.74 2.61 -15.06
N GLY A 118 13.10 3.75 -15.34
CA GLY A 118 12.67 4.14 -16.68
C GLY A 118 11.18 3.93 -16.96
N THR A 119 10.78 4.07 -18.23
CA THR A 119 9.39 3.95 -18.65
C THR A 119 8.91 2.51 -18.56
N LYS A 120 7.79 2.29 -17.86
CA LYS A 120 7.12 1.01 -17.69
C LYS A 120 5.66 1.12 -18.08
N ASP A 121 5.16 0.09 -18.76
CA ASP A 121 3.73 -0.14 -18.84
C ASP A 121 3.28 -0.87 -17.57
N PHE A 122 2.12 -0.51 -17.05
CA PHE A 122 1.54 -1.16 -15.88
C PHE A 122 0.06 -1.49 -16.12
N TYR A 123 -0.46 -2.43 -15.34
CA TYR A 123 -1.88 -2.76 -15.29
C TYR A 123 -2.43 -2.47 -13.88
N ASN A 124 -3.45 -1.63 -13.81
CA ASN A 124 -4.19 -1.33 -12.60
C ASN A 124 -5.19 -2.46 -12.34
N LEU A 125 -4.93 -3.26 -11.31
CA LEU A 125 -5.75 -4.40 -10.91
C LEU A 125 -7.07 -3.94 -10.30
N THR A 126 -7.09 -2.80 -9.61
CA THR A 126 -8.32 -2.24 -9.00
C THR A 126 -9.28 -1.70 -10.07
N ARG A 127 -8.74 -1.13 -11.15
CA ARG A 127 -9.51 -0.42 -12.18
C ARG A 127 -9.61 -1.14 -13.51
N GLU A 128 -9.05 -2.35 -13.61
CA GLU A 128 -9.03 -3.18 -14.81
C GLU A 128 -8.56 -2.42 -16.08
N SER A 129 -7.53 -1.58 -15.94
CA SER A 129 -7.06 -0.73 -17.04
C SER A 129 -5.55 -0.53 -17.01
N SER A 130 -4.96 -0.33 -18.19
CA SER A 130 -3.52 -0.13 -18.35
C SER A 130 -3.13 1.34 -18.36
N GLY A 131 -1.90 1.61 -17.93
CA GLY A 131 -1.29 2.93 -18.06
C GLY A 131 0.22 2.83 -18.25
N ARG A 132 0.86 3.99 -18.26
CA ARG A 132 2.31 4.12 -18.40
C ARG A 132 2.86 5.02 -17.31
N ILE A 133 3.99 4.63 -16.75
CA ILE A 133 4.70 5.34 -15.68
C ILE A 133 6.19 5.45 -15.99
N TRP A 134 6.86 6.42 -15.39
CA TRP A 134 8.31 6.50 -15.32
C TRP A 134 8.77 6.19 -13.90
N ILE A 135 9.56 5.13 -13.71
CA ILE A 135 10.15 4.79 -12.42
C ILE A 135 11.40 5.65 -12.21
N ASP A 136 11.30 6.60 -11.29
CA ASP A 136 12.39 7.51 -10.94
C ASP A 136 13.31 6.93 -9.87
N ASP A 137 12.75 6.21 -8.90
CA ASP A 137 13.52 5.49 -7.88
C ASP A 137 12.74 4.34 -7.24
N TYR A 138 13.44 3.35 -6.69
CA TYR A 138 12.83 2.14 -6.14
C TYR A 138 13.64 1.55 -4.98
N MET A 139 13.05 0.60 -4.23
CA MET A 139 13.65 -0.02 -3.04
C MET A 139 14.03 0.99 -1.94
N LEU A 140 13.27 2.08 -1.86
CA LEU A 140 13.49 3.12 -0.87
C LEU A 140 12.93 2.71 0.49
N SER A 141 13.46 3.33 1.55
CA SER A 141 12.74 3.44 2.82
C SER A 141 11.58 4.42 2.67
N LYS A 142 10.61 4.36 3.60
CA LYS A 142 9.46 5.26 3.63
C LYS A 142 9.90 6.72 3.72
N GLU A 143 10.84 7.02 4.60
CA GLU A 143 11.36 8.37 4.83
C GLU A 143 12.06 8.92 3.58
N SER A 144 12.84 8.07 2.90
CA SER A 144 13.54 8.44 1.67
C SER A 144 12.56 8.76 0.54
N ALA A 145 11.49 7.96 0.40
CA ALA A 145 10.45 8.20 -0.58
C ALA A 145 9.68 9.50 -0.32
N LEU A 146 9.31 9.76 0.94
CA LEU A 146 8.63 11.00 1.33
C LEU A 146 9.50 12.25 1.09
N SER A 147 10.80 12.18 1.40
CA SER A 147 11.72 13.29 1.09
C SER A 147 11.84 13.53 -0.41
N LYS A 148 12.02 12.46 -1.20
CA LYS A 148 12.20 12.57 -2.65
C LYS A 148 10.97 13.10 -3.37
N ILE A 149 9.77 12.67 -2.99
CA ILE A 149 8.56 13.15 -3.66
C ILE A 149 8.31 14.63 -3.39
N GLN A 150 8.69 15.13 -2.19
CA GLN A 150 8.65 16.58 -1.92
C GLN A 150 9.56 17.33 -2.88
N ASP A 151 10.79 16.86 -3.11
CA ASP A 151 11.71 17.48 -4.05
C ASP A 151 11.21 17.45 -5.51
N LYS A 152 10.45 16.41 -5.90
CA LYS A 152 9.89 16.26 -7.25
C LYS A 152 8.66 17.14 -7.52
N CYS A 153 7.89 17.43 -6.49
CA CYS A 153 6.62 18.16 -6.60
C CYS A 153 6.72 19.64 -6.19
N ASN A 154 7.93 20.14 -5.92
CA ASN A 154 8.21 21.53 -5.56
C ASN A 154 8.48 22.43 -6.76
#